data_AF-A0AAE4JSM1-F1
#
_entry.id   AF-A0AAE4JSM1-F1
#
_cell.length_a   1.000
_cell.length_b   1.000
_cell.length_c   1.000
_cell.angle_alpha   90.00
_cell.angle_beta   90.00
_cell.angle_gamma   90.00
#
_symmetry.space_group_name_H-M   'P 1'
#
loop_
_entity.id
_entity.type
_entity.pdbx_description
1 polymer ?
#
loop_
_entity_poly.entity_id
_entity_poly.type
_entity_poly.pdbx_seq_one_letter_code
_entity_poly.pdbx_strand_id
1 'polypeptide(L)'
;MMMIDSTKNSAGTLTGGFHIELHTHYAAGIWNGRSAAGTKKKLIGVPPFLTLISRIHNDALTGNLAAGFVLSALEEKLISAGNAFQQWQYELGMMIAGLPVNIIISDAVSAQPLTVAVHCLNPLGYRFACLLAEFDQLALRILQAYHYGLISMKEKKARLHYCSHQIRRIFAVVVQYHLE
;
A
#
# COMPACT_ATOMS: atom_id res chain seq x y z
N MET A 1 -20.49 27.60 51.67
CA MET A 1 -20.25 26.25 51.11
C MET A 1 -20.71 26.26 49.66
N MET A 2 -19.80 26.50 48.72
CA MET A 2 -20.10 26.44 47.28
C MET A 2 -19.15 25.42 46.68
N MET A 3 -19.71 24.28 46.27
CA MET A 3 -18.99 23.18 45.62
C MET A 3 -18.55 23.64 44.23
N ILE A 4 -17.25 23.53 43.96
CA ILE A 4 -16.66 23.75 42.65
C ILE A 4 -16.99 22.52 41.82
N ASP A 5 -17.86 22.69 40.82
CA ASP A 5 -18.13 21.67 39.83
C ASP A 5 -16.87 21.44 39.00
N SER A 6 -16.32 20.24 39.08
CA SER A 6 -15.09 19.85 38.38
C SER A 6 -15.48 19.45 36.97
N THR A 7 -15.42 20.40 36.05
CA THR A 7 -15.56 20.14 34.62
C THR A 7 -14.52 19.11 34.20
N LYS A 8 -15.01 17.93 33.79
CA LYS A 8 -14.23 16.79 33.36
C LYS A 8 -13.54 17.11 32.03
N ASN A 9 -12.39 17.76 32.10
CA ASN A 9 -11.61 18.18 30.94
C ASN A 9 -10.65 17.06 30.49
N SER A 10 -11.21 15.92 30.06
CA SER A 10 -10.42 14.83 29.48
C SER A 10 -11.08 14.33 28.20
N ALA A 11 -10.37 14.40 27.08
CA ALA A 11 -10.80 13.75 25.84
C ALA A 11 -11.04 12.26 26.10
N GLY A 12 -12.15 11.72 25.57
CA GLY A 12 -12.46 10.29 25.62
C GLY A 12 -11.50 9.46 24.77
N THR A 13 -11.57 8.13 24.90
CA THR A 13 -10.73 7.20 24.13
C THR A 13 -10.93 7.38 22.63
N LEU A 14 -9.83 7.67 21.91
CA LEU A 14 -9.80 7.68 20.45
C LEU A 14 -10.17 6.28 19.93
N THR A 15 -11.35 6.17 19.32
CA THR A 15 -11.83 4.96 18.67
C THR A 15 -11.83 5.20 17.16
N GLY A 16 -10.71 4.93 16.51
CA GLY A 16 -10.55 5.08 15.05
C GLY A 16 -9.81 3.87 14.48
N GLY A 17 -10.42 3.20 13.51
CA GLY A 17 -9.77 2.14 12.73
C GLY A 17 -9.30 2.68 11.39
N PHE A 18 -8.07 2.36 11.00
CA PHE A 18 -7.56 2.68 9.67
C PHE A 18 -8.06 1.63 8.68
N HIS A 19 -8.83 2.04 7.69
CA HIS A 19 -9.38 1.14 6.67
C HIS A 19 -8.95 1.61 5.29
N ILE A 20 -8.70 0.65 4.40
CA ILE A 20 -8.47 0.91 2.97
C ILE A 20 -9.41 0.07 2.14
N GLU A 21 -9.83 0.60 1.01
CA GLU A 21 -10.64 -0.10 0.01
C GLU A 21 -9.74 -0.48 -1.16
N LEU A 22 -9.80 -1.75 -1.56
CA LEU A 22 -9.03 -2.31 -2.66
C LEU A 22 -9.96 -2.70 -3.81
N HIS A 23 -9.89 -1.97 -4.91
CA HIS A 23 -10.76 -2.13 -6.08
C HIS A 23 -10.16 -3.07 -7.14
N THR A 24 -8.86 -3.32 -7.12
CA THR A 24 -8.22 -4.20 -8.11
C THR A 24 -7.86 -5.56 -7.54
N HIS A 25 -8.00 -6.60 -8.38
CA HIS A 25 -7.49 -7.94 -8.06
C HIS A 25 -5.97 -7.95 -7.85
N TYR A 26 -5.24 -6.95 -8.36
CA TYR A 26 -3.82 -6.81 -8.14
C TYR A 26 -3.50 -6.46 -6.69
N ALA A 27 -4.14 -5.41 -6.14
CA ALA A 27 -3.94 -5.01 -4.76
C ALA A 27 -4.58 -6.01 -3.78
N ALA A 28 -5.79 -6.48 -4.06
CA ALA A 28 -6.45 -7.52 -3.26
C ALA A 28 -5.62 -8.83 -3.22
N GLY A 29 -4.97 -9.20 -4.33
CA GLY A 29 -4.06 -10.34 -4.38
C GLY A 29 -2.78 -10.15 -3.56
N ILE A 30 -2.29 -8.92 -3.44
CA ILE A 30 -1.17 -8.59 -2.53
C ILE A 30 -1.62 -8.67 -1.08
N TRP A 31 -2.82 -8.13 -0.78
CA TRP A 31 -3.41 -8.18 0.56
C TRP A 31 -3.56 -9.61 1.06
N ASN A 32 -4.26 -10.44 0.30
CA ASN A 32 -4.53 -11.84 0.66
C ASN A 32 -3.27 -12.71 0.61
N GLY A 33 -2.28 -12.34 -0.21
CA GLY A 33 -1.14 -13.20 -0.49
C GLY A 33 -1.52 -14.41 -1.34
N ARG A 34 -0.61 -15.38 -1.42
CA ARG A 34 -0.85 -16.66 -2.12
C ARG A 34 0.12 -17.74 -1.68
N SER A 35 -0.36 -18.99 -1.73
CA SER A 35 0.50 -20.17 -1.64
C SER A 35 1.41 -20.29 -2.88
N ALA A 36 2.52 -21.04 -2.72
CA ALA A 36 3.33 -21.41 -3.87
C ALA A 36 2.52 -22.33 -4.79
N ALA A 37 2.51 -22.03 -6.09
CA ALA A 37 1.79 -22.84 -7.08
C ALA A 37 2.52 -22.77 -8.42
N GLY A 38 2.99 -23.92 -8.90
CA GLY A 38 3.80 -24.02 -10.12
C GLY A 38 5.03 -23.11 -10.05
N THR A 39 5.16 -22.19 -11.01
CA THR A 39 6.26 -21.21 -11.07
C THR A 39 6.07 -19.99 -10.17
N LYS A 40 4.89 -19.82 -9.54
CA LYS A 40 4.62 -18.67 -8.67
C LYS A 40 5.13 -18.94 -7.26
N LYS A 41 6.12 -18.14 -6.83
CA LYS A 41 6.60 -18.12 -5.44
C LYS A 41 5.47 -17.69 -4.48
N LYS A 42 5.55 -18.21 -3.23
CA LYS A 42 4.70 -17.83 -2.10
C LYS A 42 4.77 -16.32 -1.85
N LEU A 43 3.64 -15.71 -1.54
CA LEU A 43 3.54 -14.33 -1.05
C LEU A 43 2.77 -14.37 0.27
N ILE A 44 3.36 -13.87 1.34
CA ILE A 44 2.83 -14.03 2.70
C ILE A 44 1.52 -13.26 2.97
N GLY A 45 1.14 -12.33 2.11
CA GLY A 45 0.01 -11.44 2.34
C GLY A 45 0.36 -10.29 3.29
N VAL A 46 -0.50 -9.27 3.30
CA VAL A 46 -0.27 -8.04 4.07
C VAL A 46 -0.42 -8.23 5.57
N PRO A 47 -1.43 -8.95 6.11
CA PRO A 47 -1.56 -9.08 7.56
C PRO A 47 -0.33 -9.72 8.23
N PRO A 48 0.22 -10.87 7.74
CA PRO A 48 1.45 -11.43 8.31
C PRO A 48 2.67 -10.53 8.12
N PHE A 49 2.72 -9.78 7.01
CA PHE A 49 3.78 -8.80 6.75
C PHE A 49 3.76 -7.66 7.78
N LEU A 50 2.59 -7.11 8.13
CA LEU A 50 2.44 -6.06 9.14
C LEU A 50 2.82 -6.54 10.55
N THR A 51 2.50 -7.80 10.88
CA THR A 51 2.96 -8.44 12.12
C THR A 51 4.49 -8.50 12.17
N LEU A 52 5.14 -8.87 11.06
CA LEU A 52 6.59 -8.96 10.99
C LEU A 52 7.27 -7.60 11.12
N ILE A 53 6.77 -6.55 10.46
CA ILE A 53 7.27 -5.18 10.66
C ILE A 53 7.14 -4.76 12.13
N SER A 54 6.01 -5.05 12.77
CA SER A 54 5.78 -4.69 14.18
C SER A 54 6.78 -5.38 15.11
N ARG A 55 7.13 -6.64 14.83
CA ARG A 55 8.18 -7.35 15.55
C ARG A 55 9.56 -6.70 15.36
N ILE A 56 9.98 -6.50 14.10
CA ILE A 56 11.27 -5.88 13.77
C ILE A 56 11.39 -4.51 14.43
N HIS A 57 10.30 -3.74 14.44
CA HIS A 57 10.26 -2.45 15.11
C HIS A 57 10.50 -2.55 16.62
N ASN A 58 9.88 -3.51 17.31
CA ASN A 58 10.14 -3.72 18.72
C ASN A 58 11.59 -4.18 18.98
N ASP A 59 12.14 -5.06 18.13
CA ASP A 59 13.51 -5.52 18.25
C ASP A 59 14.50 -4.33 18.09
N ALA A 60 14.24 -3.43 17.15
CA ALA A 60 15.01 -2.20 16.96
C ALA A 60 14.92 -1.27 18.18
N LEU A 61 13.73 -1.11 18.80
CA LEU A 61 13.55 -0.33 20.02
C LEU A 61 14.35 -0.90 21.20
N THR A 62 14.56 -2.23 21.23
CA THR A 62 15.40 -2.90 22.24
C THR A 62 16.90 -2.87 21.93
N GLY A 63 17.31 -2.19 20.86
CA GLY A 63 18.72 -1.98 20.49
C GLY A 63 19.28 -2.98 19.47
N ASN A 64 18.44 -3.79 18.81
CA ASN A 64 18.92 -4.69 17.76
C ASN A 64 19.32 -3.91 16.49
N LEU A 65 20.62 -3.90 16.18
CA LEU A 65 21.17 -3.19 15.01
C LEU A 65 20.67 -3.74 13.68
N ALA A 66 20.57 -5.07 13.53
CA ALA A 66 20.08 -5.70 12.30
C ALA A 66 18.62 -5.31 12.02
N ALA A 67 17.80 -5.26 13.07
CA ALA A 67 16.41 -4.78 12.96
C ALA A 67 16.36 -3.31 12.50
N GLY A 68 17.21 -2.45 13.05
CA GLY A 68 17.35 -1.05 12.63
C GLY A 68 17.69 -0.91 11.14
N PHE A 69 18.66 -1.70 10.64
CA PHE A 69 19.01 -1.70 9.21
C PHE A 69 17.85 -2.15 8.32
N VAL A 70 17.09 -3.17 8.75
CA VAL A 70 15.92 -3.64 7.99
C VAL A 70 14.83 -2.57 7.92
N LEU A 71 14.57 -1.83 9.02
CA LEU A 71 13.60 -0.73 9.00
C LEU A 71 14.04 0.43 8.09
N SER A 72 15.32 0.80 8.11
CA SER A 72 15.87 1.83 7.20
C SER A 72 15.72 1.41 5.74
N ALA A 73 16.08 0.16 5.42
CA ALA A 73 15.92 -0.38 4.06
C ALA A 73 14.45 -0.45 3.64
N LEU A 74 13.53 -0.79 4.57
CA LEU A 74 12.09 -0.77 4.32
C LEU A 74 11.62 0.64 3.97
N GLU A 75 12.01 1.64 4.77
CA GLU A 75 11.66 3.04 4.52
C GLU A 75 12.13 3.52 3.14
N GLU A 76 13.38 3.24 2.78
CA GLU A 76 13.92 3.60 1.46
C GLU A 76 13.12 2.96 0.32
N LYS A 77 12.72 1.69 0.46
CA LYS A 77 11.90 1.01 -0.55
C LYS A 77 10.50 1.60 -0.65
N LEU A 78 9.89 1.98 0.48
CA LEU A 78 8.59 2.65 0.49
C LEU A 78 8.65 3.99 -0.25
N ILE A 79 9.66 4.81 0.05
CA ILE A 79 9.87 6.11 -0.61
C ILE A 79 10.12 5.93 -2.11
N SER A 80 11.02 5.02 -2.48
CA SER A 80 11.36 4.77 -3.89
C SER A 80 10.16 4.27 -4.70
N ALA A 81 9.37 3.35 -4.14
CA ALA A 81 8.16 2.85 -4.79
C ALA A 81 7.09 3.94 -4.91
N GLY A 82 6.87 4.73 -3.85
CA GLY A 82 5.92 5.85 -3.86
C GLY A 82 6.27 6.87 -4.94
N ASN A 83 7.53 7.29 -5.03
CA ASN A 83 7.98 8.23 -6.06
C ASN A 83 7.74 7.68 -7.48
N ALA A 84 8.02 6.40 -7.72
CA ALA A 84 7.77 5.77 -9.00
C ALA A 84 6.27 5.72 -9.34
N PHE A 85 5.41 5.45 -8.35
CA PHE A 85 3.95 5.41 -8.57
C PHE A 85 3.39 6.80 -8.83
N GLN A 86 3.81 7.81 -8.07
CA GLN A 86 3.41 9.20 -8.28
C GLN A 86 3.81 9.71 -9.67
N GLN A 87 5.02 9.40 -10.13
CA GLN A 87 5.46 9.73 -11.50
C GLN A 87 4.53 9.12 -12.56
N TRP A 88 4.13 7.87 -12.41
CA TRP A 88 3.23 7.22 -13.37
C TRP A 88 1.79 7.68 -13.29
N GLN A 89 1.32 8.03 -12.08
CA GLN A 89 0.01 8.68 -11.91
C GLN A 89 -0.01 10.01 -12.68
N TYR A 90 1.06 10.80 -12.59
CA TYR A 90 1.21 12.05 -13.33
C TYR A 90 1.21 11.82 -14.85
N GLU A 91 2.01 10.88 -15.36
CA GLU A 91 2.06 10.55 -16.79
C GLU A 91 0.69 10.13 -17.36
N LEU A 92 -0.03 9.26 -16.65
CA LEU A 92 -1.37 8.81 -17.05
C LEU A 92 -2.39 9.96 -16.95
N GLY A 93 -2.27 10.81 -15.94
CA GLY A 93 -3.08 12.02 -15.80
C GLY A 93 -2.90 12.97 -16.98
N MET A 94 -1.66 13.18 -17.44
CA MET A 94 -1.37 14.01 -18.61
C MET A 94 -1.93 13.43 -19.91
N MET A 95 -1.90 12.10 -20.09
CA MET A 95 -2.54 11.46 -21.24
C MET A 95 -4.05 11.69 -21.27
N ILE A 96 -4.72 11.58 -20.12
CA ILE A 96 -6.15 11.83 -20.00
C ILE A 96 -6.48 13.32 -20.22
N ALA A 97 -5.68 14.22 -19.65
CA ALA A 97 -5.84 15.66 -19.82
C ALA A 97 -5.64 16.14 -21.26
N GLY A 98 -4.91 15.38 -22.08
CA GLY A 98 -4.70 15.66 -23.51
C GLY A 98 -5.88 15.28 -24.41
N LEU A 99 -6.95 14.70 -23.87
CA LEU A 99 -8.13 14.35 -24.66
C LEU A 99 -8.94 15.60 -25.05
N PRO A 100 -9.68 15.54 -26.17
CA PRO A 100 -10.61 16.60 -26.56
C PRO A 100 -11.56 17.00 -25.41
N VAL A 101 -11.87 18.29 -25.31
CA VAL A 101 -12.66 18.88 -24.20
C VAL A 101 -14.06 18.28 -24.04
N ASN A 102 -14.62 17.66 -25.09
CA ASN A 102 -15.91 16.99 -25.06
C ASN A 102 -15.83 15.52 -24.58
N ILE A 103 -14.65 15.02 -24.25
CA ILE A 103 -14.46 13.69 -23.66
C ILE A 103 -14.31 13.83 -22.14
N ILE A 104 -15.21 13.17 -21.41
CA ILE A 104 -15.20 13.13 -19.94
C ILE A 104 -14.95 11.68 -19.54
N ILE A 105 -13.85 11.42 -18.83
CA ILE A 105 -13.54 10.12 -18.25
C ILE A 105 -13.81 10.19 -16.75
N SER A 106 -14.78 9.41 -16.27
CA SER A 106 -15.04 9.24 -14.84
C SER A 106 -14.01 8.30 -14.21
N ASP A 107 -13.79 8.45 -12.90
CA ASP A 107 -12.99 7.51 -12.12
C ASP A 107 -13.58 6.09 -12.19
N ALA A 108 -12.72 5.08 -12.36
CA ALA A 108 -13.14 3.69 -12.30
C ALA A 108 -13.07 3.20 -10.86
N VAL A 109 -14.18 2.66 -10.38
CA VAL A 109 -14.27 1.97 -9.09
C VAL A 109 -14.76 0.55 -9.32
N SER A 110 -14.27 -0.40 -8.52
CA SER A 110 -14.87 -1.73 -8.46
C SER A 110 -16.30 -1.65 -7.93
N ALA A 111 -17.22 -2.44 -8.51
CA ALA A 111 -18.57 -2.62 -7.99
C ALA A 111 -18.58 -3.34 -6.62
N GLN A 112 -17.50 -4.07 -6.30
CA GLN A 112 -17.32 -4.80 -5.05
C GLN A 112 -15.87 -4.63 -4.58
N PRO A 113 -15.52 -3.49 -3.98
CA PRO A 113 -14.20 -3.30 -3.38
C PRO A 113 -14.00 -4.21 -2.16
N LEU A 114 -12.77 -4.65 -1.95
CA LEU A 114 -12.36 -5.34 -0.73
C LEU A 114 -11.97 -4.29 0.32
N THR A 115 -12.83 -4.04 1.30
CA THR A 115 -12.53 -3.17 2.45
C THR A 115 -11.76 -3.95 3.50
N VAL A 116 -10.61 -3.42 3.94
CA VAL A 116 -9.73 -4.09 4.90
C VAL A 116 -9.30 -3.15 6.01
N ALA A 117 -9.29 -3.66 7.24
CA ALA A 117 -8.76 -2.95 8.39
C ALA A 117 -7.24 -3.16 8.49
N VAL A 118 -6.52 -2.07 8.67
CA VAL A 118 -5.07 -2.06 8.84
C VAL A 118 -4.77 -1.83 10.31
N HIS A 119 -4.15 -2.83 10.93
CA HIS A 119 -3.69 -2.75 12.30
C HIS A 119 -2.17 -2.91 12.31
N CYS A 120 -1.45 -1.83 12.63
CA CYS A 120 -0.01 -1.87 12.81
C CYS A 120 0.40 -1.00 14.01
N LEU A 121 1.45 -1.43 14.71
CA LEU A 121 1.98 -0.73 15.89
C LEU A 121 3.07 0.29 15.53
N ASN A 122 3.40 0.44 14.24
CA ASN A 122 4.45 1.37 13.79
C ASN A 122 4.03 2.16 12.54
N PRO A 123 4.63 3.36 12.32
CA PRO A 123 4.31 4.21 11.17
C PRO A 123 4.63 3.58 9.80
N LEU A 124 5.65 2.72 9.71
CA LEU A 124 6.05 2.11 8.44
C LEU A 124 4.97 1.16 7.89
N GLY A 125 4.23 0.47 8.76
CA GLY A 125 3.09 -0.34 8.36
C GLY A 125 1.93 0.49 7.78
N TYR A 126 1.60 1.64 8.38
CA TYR A 126 0.59 2.55 7.84
C TYR A 126 1.05 3.19 6.51
N ARG A 127 2.34 3.57 6.41
CA ARG A 127 2.90 4.07 5.14
C ARG A 127 2.83 3.01 4.03
N PHE A 128 3.10 1.75 4.37
CA PHE A 128 2.90 0.64 3.43
C PHE A 128 1.43 0.51 3.01
N ALA A 129 0.49 0.63 3.95
CA ALA A 129 -0.95 0.57 3.63
C ALA A 129 -1.38 1.72 2.69
N CYS A 130 -0.90 2.94 2.92
CA CYS A 130 -1.11 4.06 1.98
C CYS A 130 -0.53 3.75 0.59
N LEU A 131 0.71 3.24 0.53
CA LEU A 131 1.35 2.86 -0.73
C LEU A 131 0.57 1.75 -1.47
N LEU A 132 -0.05 0.81 -0.73
CA LEU A 132 -0.89 -0.22 -1.31
C LEU A 132 -2.17 0.36 -1.92
N ALA A 133 -2.79 1.34 -1.26
CA ALA A 133 -3.94 2.06 -1.79
C ALA A 133 -3.56 2.90 -3.03
N GLU A 134 -2.40 3.57 -3.02
CA GLU A 134 -1.87 4.27 -4.20
C GLU A 134 -1.62 3.31 -5.37
N PHE A 135 -1.07 2.13 -5.09
CA PHE A 135 -0.91 1.09 -6.11
C PHE A 135 -2.27 0.66 -6.70
N ASP A 136 -3.29 0.49 -5.86
CA ASP A 136 -4.62 0.10 -6.31
C ASP A 136 -5.23 1.15 -7.25
N GLN A 137 -5.15 2.43 -6.89
CA GLN A 137 -5.61 3.53 -7.72
C GLN A 137 -4.82 3.63 -9.04
N LEU A 138 -3.49 3.48 -8.99
CA LEU A 138 -2.67 3.45 -10.18
C LEU A 138 -3.01 2.26 -11.09
N ALA A 139 -3.29 1.08 -10.52
CA ALA A 139 -3.72 -0.08 -11.28
C ALA A 139 -5.07 0.16 -11.97
N LEU A 140 -6.04 0.79 -11.31
CA LEU A 140 -7.30 1.22 -11.93
C LEU A 140 -7.04 2.15 -13.13
N ARG A 141 -6.23 3.20 -12.95
CA ARG A 141 -5.90 4.15 -14.03
C ARG A 141 -5.20 3.48 -15.21
N ILE A 142 -4.29 2.54 -14.95
CA ILE A 142 -3.65 1.74 -16.02
C ILE A 142 -4.69 0.92 -16.78
N LEU A 143 -5.65 0.30 -16.08
CA LEU A 143 -6.72 -0.48 -16.70
C LEU A 143 -7.65 0.41 -17.53
N GLN A 144 -8.01 1.59 -17.04
CA GLN A 144 -8.81 2.58 -17.77
C GLN A 144 -8.10 3.08 -19.01
N ALA A 145 -6.85 3.51 -18.89
CA ALA A 145 -6.05 3.99 -20.01
C ALA A 145 -5.96 2.94 -21.12
N TYR A 146 -5.80 1.66 -20.76
CA TYR A 146 -5.84 0.57 -21.71
C TYR A 146 -7.23 0.37 -22.34
N HIS A 147 -8.29 0.40 -21.52
CA HIS A 147 -9.67 0.23 -21.98
C HIS A 147 -10.08 1.29 -23.01
N TYR A 148 -9.65 2.53 -22.82
CA TYR A 148 -9.91 3.63 -23.74
C TYR A 148 -8.88 3.77 -24.87
N GLY A 149 -7.93 2.83 -24.99
CA GLY A 149 -6.95 2.82 -26.08
C GLY A 149 -5.83 3.85 -25.98
N LEU A 150 -5.63 4.46 -24.80
CA LEU A 150 -4.55 5.43 -24.56
C LEU A 150 -3.17 4.76 -24.44
N ILE A 151 -3.14 3.49 -24.03
CA ILE A 151 -1.92 2.68 -23.94
C ILE A 151 -2.13 1.30 -24.57
N SER A 152 -1.03 0.70 -25.03
CA SER A 152 -1.03 -0.66 -25.57
C SER A 152 -1.18 -1.73 -24.49
N MET A 153 -1.56 -2.95 -24.90
CA MET A 153 -1.58 -4.11 -24.00
C MET A 153 -0.18 -4.42 -23.43
N LYS A 154 0.88 -4.16 -24.21
CA LYS A 154 2.27 -4.35 -23.78
C LYS A 154 2.62 -3.39 -22.64
N GLU A 155 2.27 -2.12 -22.77
CA GLU A 155 2.49 -1.11 -21.73
C GLU A 155 1.69 -1.39 -20.47
N LYS A 156 0.41 -1.75 -20.60
CA LYS A 156 -0.41 -2.19 -19.46
C LYS A 156 0.27 -3.32 -18.68
N LYS A 157 0.68 -4.39 -19.37
CA LYS A 157 1.34 -5.54 -18.73
C LYS A 157 2.65 -5.12 -18.05
N ALA A 158 3.47 -4.29 -18.72
CA ALA A 158 4.75 -3.83 -18.19
C ALA A 158 4.58 -2.98 -16.93
N ARG A 159 3.68 -1.98 -16.95
CA ARG A 159 3.41 -1.09 -15.80
C ARG A 159 2.87 -1.88 -14.61
N LEU A 160 1.85 -2.73 -14.81
CA LEU A 160 1.28 -3.56 -13.72
C LEU A 160 2.29 -4.55 -13.14
N HIS A 161 3.12 -5.16 -13.99
CA HIS A 161 4.18 -6.05 -13.54
C HIS A 161 5.22 -5.33 -12.69
N TYR A 162 5.66 -4.15 -13.12
CA TYR A 162 6.62 -3.33 -12.40
C TYR A 162 6.08 -2.91 -11.02
N CYS A 163 4.86 -2.39 -10.94
CA CYS A 163 4.28 -2.00 -9.65
C CYS A 163 4.20 -3.19 -8.68
N SER A 164 3.67 -4.31 -9.17
CA SER A 164 3.62 -5.57 -8.40
C SER A 164 5.01 -6.07 -8.01
N HIS A 165 6.04 -5.76 -8.80
CA HIS A 165 7.43 -6.10 -8.48
C HIS A 165 7.99 -5.20 -7.38
N GLN A 166 7.76 -3.89 -7.41
CA GLN A 166 8.22 -2.99 -6.34
C GLN A 166 7.60 -3.36 -4.98
N ILE A 167 6.31 -3.66 -4.94
CA ILE A 167 5.66 -4.16 -3.73
C ILE A 167 6.31 -5.46 -3.23
N ARG A 168 6.59 -6.41 -4.14
CA ARG A 168 7.29 -7.66 -3.75
C ARG A 168 8.71 -7.42 -3.23
N ARG A 169 9.42 -6.39 -3.71
CA ARG A 169 10.75 -6.01 -3.18
C ARG A 169 10.65 -5.46 -1.77
N ILE A 170 9.59 -4.71 -1.44
CA ILE A 170 9.30 -4.27 -0.08
C ILE A 170 9.10 -5.48 0.86
N PHE A 171 8.32 -6.48 0.43
CA PHE A 171 8.15 -7.72 1.19
C PHE A 171 9.48 -8.45 1.42
N ALA A 172 10.34 -8.51 0.41
CA ALA A 172 11.61 -9.23 0.48
C ALA A 172 12.54 -8.68 1.57
N VAL A 173 12.59 -7.35 1.76
CA VAL A 173 13.41 -6.71 2.82
C VAL A 173 13.00 -7.22 4.21
N VAL A 174 11.70 -7.34 4.44
CA VAL A 174 11.16 -7.69 5.76
C VAL A 174 11.23 -9.20 6.00
N VAL A 175 10.91 -10.02 4.98
CA VAL A 175 10.88 -11.49 5.09
C VAL A 175 12.28 -12.10 5.31
N GLN A 176 13.34 -11.40 4.90
CA GLN A 176 14.72 -11.84 5.11
C GLN A 176 15.21 -11.62 6.55
N TYR A 177 14.46 -10.91 7.38
CA TYR A 177 14.82 -10.76 8.79
C TYR A 177 14.59 -12.07 9.54
N HIS A 178 15.70 -12.67 9.97
CA HIS A 178 15.72 -13.78 10.90
C HIS A 178 16.32 -13.27 12.21
N LEU A 179 15.77 -13.74 13.33
CA LEU A 179 16.43 -13.55 14.61
C LEU A 179 17.69 -14.42 14.65
N GLU A 180 18.79 -13.84 15.13
CA GLU A 180 19.84 -14.61 15.78
C GLU A 180 19.42 -14.99 17.20
#